data_AF-A0A949IPF7-F1
#
_entry.id   AF-A0A949IPF7-F1
#
_cell.length_a   1.000
_cell.length_b   1.000
_cell.length_c   1.000
_cell.angle_alpha   90.00
_cell.angle_beta   90.00
_cell.angle_gamma   90.00
#
_symmetry.space_group_name_H-M   'P 1'
#
loop_
_entity.id
_entity.type
_entity.pdbx_description
1 polymer ?
#
loop_
_entity_poly.entity_id
_entity_poly.type
_entity_poly.pdbx_seq_one_letter_code
_entity_poly.pdbx_strand_id
1 'polypeptide(L)'
;MRVVDAATRLFDLMSDADVEFPRHLTSGLGDEDLQALQAFHRVKLPAEVLAFYGAFSLPVYYQQLDCKSNFFDGFGMFSLQLGLLRKYTLNKSIGDFYPLYERRDGWLPFLEDKANYFLLDTAFGNLQDGSCPLLFLPHGGNPELRFRSLTAFFDTMHDWLAEGILHVEDGLLSKSCHARPEQLAEVALLHNSGLTYWQDIVACAGIVQTDLSGLVLANDVDCEPVDNNVSGKIAE
;
A
#
# COMPACT_ATOMS: atom_id res chain seq x y z
N MET A 1 16.96 -7.66 -6.83
CA MET A 1 16.35 -7.94 -8.15
C MET A 1 14.89 -8.35 -8.06
N ARG A 2 14.49 -9.36 -7.26
CA ARG A 2 13.09 -9.83 -7.22
C ARG A 2 12.02 -8.74 -7.02
N VAL A 3 12.25 -7.80 -6.10
CA VAL A 3 11.33 -6.67 -5.87
C VAL A 3 11.22 -5.72 -7.07
N VAL A 4 12.31 -5.52 -7.82
CA VAL A 4 12.32 -4.69 -9.03
C VAL A 4 11.51 -5.37 -10.12
N ASP A 5 11.70 -6.67 -10.29
CA ASP A 5 10.96 -7.45 -11.28
C ASP A 5 9.45 -7.48 -10.96
N ALA A 6 9.09 -7.64 -9.67
CA ALA A 6 7.69 -7.62 -9.22
C ALA A 6 7.03 -6.26 -9.41
N ALA A 7 7.70 -5.18 -9.01
CA ALA A 7 7.21 -3.82 -9.21
C ALA A 7 7.09 -3.47 -10.70
N THR A 8 8.06 -3.87 -11.53
CA THR A 8 8.03 -3.65 -12.99
C THR A 8 6.78 -4.30 -13.60
N ARG A 9 6.51 -5.58 -13.29
CA ARG A 9 5.32 -6.27 -13.81
C ARG A 9 4.03 -5.56 -13.43
N LEU A 10 3.92 -5.10 -12.17
CA LEU A 10 2.75 -4.35 -11.74
C LEU A 10 2.63 -3.02 -12.48
N PHE A 11 3.71 -2.24 -12.59
CA PHE A 11 3.67 -0.93 -13.24
C PHE A 11 3.40 -1.02 -14.75
N ASP A 12 3.91 -2.06 -15.41
CA ASP A 12 3.60 -2.35 -16.82
C ASP A 12 2.10 -2.68 -16.96
N LEU A 13 1.56 -3.57 -16.11
CA LEU A 13 0.13 -3.91 -16.12
C LEU A 13 -0.77 -2.70 -15.81
N MET A 14 -0.37 -1.86 -14.85
CA MET A 14 -1.06 -0.61 -14.53
C MET A 14 -1.04 0.36 -15.72
N SER A 15 0.08 0.45 -16.44
CA SER A 15 0.19 1.31 -17.63
C SER A 15 -0.69 0.81 -18.77
N ASP A 16 -0.70 -0.51 -19.01
CA ASP A 16 -1.56 -1.14 -20.02
C ASP A 16 -3.05 -0.98 -19.69
N ALA A 17 -3.40 -0.92 -18.39
CA ALA A 17 -4.75 -0.67 -17.90
C ALA A 17 -5.12 0.83 -17.79
N ASP A 18 -4.28 1.73 -18.31
CA ASP A 18 -4.48 3.21 -18.29
C ASP A 18 -4.60 3.81 -16.87
N VAL A 19 -3.88 3.22 -15.90
CA VAL A 19 -3.71 3.84 -14.57
C VAL A 19 -2.71 5.00 -14.67
N GLU A 20 -3.00 6.11 -14.00
CA GLU A 20 -2.22 7.34 -14.09
C GLU A 20 -0.90 7.25 -13.29
N PHE A 21 -0.91 6.57 -12.13
CA PHE A 21 0.23 6.49 -11.21
C PHE A 21 1.60 6.20 -11.89
N PRO A 22 1.76 5.18 -12.76
CA PRO A 22 3.04 4.87 -13.38
C PRO A 22 3.64 6.02 -14.21
N ARG A 23 2.82 6.92 -14.75
CA ARG A 23 3.28 8.08 -15.55
C ARG A 23 4.13 9.07 -14.76
N HIS A 24 4.05 9.00 -13.44
CA HIS A 24 4.78 9.87 -12.53
C HIS A 24 6.05 9.25 -11.97
N LEU A 25 6.29 7.96 -12.26
CA LEU A 25 7.53 7.30 -11.88
C LEU A 25 8.69 7.91 -12.67
N THR A 26 9.77 8.16 -11.95
CA THR A 26 11.05 8.63 -12.49
C THR A 26 12.10 7.54 -12.30
N SER A 27 13.24 7.70 -12.97
CA SER A 27 14.39 6.84 -12.73
C SER A 27 14.75 6.82 -11.24
N GLY A 28 15.09 5.64 -10.74
CA GLY A 28 15.53 5.45 -9.36
C GLY A 28 16.80 6.23 -9.01
N LEU A 29 17.09 6.24 -7.71
CA LEU A 29 18.22 6.98 -7.14
C LEU A 29 19.54 6.24 -7.38
N GLY A 30 20.61 6.98 -7.67
CA GLY A 30 21.94 6.41 -7.77
C GLY A 30 22.49 5.94 -6.41
N ASP A 31 23.49 5.06 -6.43
CA ASP A 31 24.10 4.53 -5.21
C ASP A 31 24.65 5.64 -4.29
N GLU A 32 25.23 6.70 -4.87
CA GLU A 32 25.73 7.85 -4.12
C GLU A 32 24.60 8.59 -3.38
N ASP A 33 23.46 8.80 -4.05
CA ASP A 33 22.30 9.47 -3.47
C ASP A 33 21.66 8.62 -2.36
N LEU A 34 21.53 7.31 -2.59
CA LEU A 34 21.02 6.36 -1.58
C LEU A 34 21.93 6.31 -0.34
N GLN A 35 23.24 6.35 -0.53
CA GLN A 35 24.21 6.42 0.57
C GLN A 35 24.12 7.75 1.32
N ALA A 36 24.01 8.87 0.59
CA ALA A 36 23.89 10.20 1.18
C ALA A 36 22.61 10.33 2.02
N LEU A 37 21.47 9.86 1.53
CA LEU A 37 20.19 9.87 2.27
C LEU A 37 20.26 9.02 3.54
N GLN A 38 20.82 7.81 3.45
CA GLN A 38 21.00 6.95 4.62
C GLN A 38 21.90 7.61 5.68
N ALA A 39 23.03 8.20 5.26
CA ALA A 39 23.94 8.90 6.16
C ALA A 39 23.30 10.12 6.82
N PHE A 40 22.60 10.95 6.03
CA PHE A 40 21.93 12.16 6.51
C PHE A 40 20.85 11.84 7.55
N HIS A 41 20.01 10.84 7.26
CA HIS A 41 18.93 10.42 8.14
C HIS A 41 19.37 9.43 9.24
N ARG A 42 20.65 9.00 9.23
CA ARG A 42 21.22 8.01 10.15
C ARG A 42 20.40 6.71 10.19
N VAL A 43 19.96 6.27 9.02
CA VAL A 43 19.20 5.02 8.85
C VAL A 43 19.99 4.01 8.04
N LYS A 44 19.74 2.73 8.29
CA LYS A 44 20.20 1.64 7.43
C LYS A 44 18.99 1.01 6.77
N LEU A 45 18.90 1.09 5.45
CA LEU A 45 17.80 0.53 4.69
C LEU A 45 18.10 -0.92 4.29
N PRO A 46 17.11 -1.83 4.35
CA PRO A 46 17.25 -3.19 3.84
C PRO A 46 17.56 -3.22 2.35
N ALA A 47 18.23 -4.28 1.90
CA ALA A 47 18.59 -4.46 0.50
C ALA A 47 17.38 -4.41 -0.44
N GLU A 48 16.22 -4.92 -0.02
CA GLU A 48 14.99 -4.86 -0.81
C GLU A 48 14.51 -3.42 -1.02
N VAL A 49 14.56 -2.58 0.02
CA VAL A 49 14.18 -1.16 -0.05
C VAL A 49 15.14 -0.38 -0.93
N LEU A 50 16.45 -0.63 -0.81
CA LEU A 50 17.48 -0.02 -1.65
C LEU A 50 17.31 -0.41 -3.12
N ALA A 51 17.03 -1.69 -3.40
CA ALA A 51 16.80 -2.15 -4.76
C ALA A 51 15.56 -1.51 -5.39
N PHE A 52 14.46 -1.38 -4.63
CA PHE A 52 13.25 -0.71 -5.11
C PHE A 52 13.51 0.77 -5.43
N TYR A 53 14.01 1.54 -4.46
CA TYR A 53 14.23 2.98 -4.66
C TYR A 53 15.42 3.32 -5.57
N GLY A 54 16.33 2.38 -5.80
CA GLY A 54 17.38 2.47 -6.82
C GLY A 54 16.86 2.24 -8.24
N ALA A 55 15.72 1.56 -8.40
CA ALA A 55 15.08 1.36 -9.69
C ALA A 55 13.96 2.39 -9.98
N PHE A 56 13.19 2.74 -8.96
CA PHE A 56 12.01 3.59 -9.08
C PHE A 56 12.06 4.76 -8.08
N SER A 57 11.74 5.96 -8.55
CA SER A 57 11.61 7.12 -7.68
C SER A 57 10.36 7.93 -8.03
N LEU A 58 9.90 8.72 -7.06
CA LEU A 58 8.84 9.70 -7.24
C LEU A 58 9.42 11.09 -6.96
N PRO A 59 8.96 12.14 -7.67
CA PRO A 59 9.28 13.51 -7.30
C PRO A 59 8.93 13.80 -5.84
N VAL A 60 9.74 14.62 -5.15
CA VAL A 60 9.57 14.90 -3.71
C VAL A 60 8.18 15.47 -3.38
N TYR A 61 7.58 16.21 -4.30
CA TYR A 61 6.25 16.83 -4.14
C TYR A 61 5.15 16.11 -4.91
N TYR A 62 5.37 14.85 -5.29
CA TYR A 62 4.41 14.06 -6.07
C TYR A 62 3.02 13.99 -5.41
N GLN A 63 2.95 13.77 -4.10
CA GLN A 63 1.69 13.69 -3.36
C GLN A 63 0.92 15.02 -3.27
N GLN A 64 1.50 16.13 -3.76
CA GLN A 64 0.81 17.41 -3.90
C GLN A 64 0.23 17.61 -5.30
N LEU A 65 0.55 16.71 -6.24
CA LEU A 65 -0.11 16.62 -7.52
C LEU A 65 -1.50 15.98 -7.30
N ASP A 66 -2.43 16.33 -8.19
CA ASP A 66 -3.87 16.02 -8.15
C ASP A 66 -4.25 14.63 -7.60
N CYS A 67 -5.49 14.45 -7.13
CA CYS A 67 -6.00 13.21 -6.51
C CYS A 67 -5.89 11.95 -7.40
N LYS A 68 -5.63 12.11 -8.70
CA LYS A 68 -5.31 11.03 -9.66
C LYS A 68 -3.92 10.42 -9.50
N SER A 69 -3.10 10.98 -8.60
CA SER A 69 -1.72 10.58 -8.32
C SER A 69 -1.61 9.49 -7.24
N ASN A 70 -2.72 8.83 -6.87
CA ASN A 70 -2.69 7.79 -5.84
C ASN A 70 -2.22 6.47 -6.44
N PHE A 71 -1.46 5.70 -5.66
CA PHE A 71 -0.99 4.37 -6.06
C PHE A 71 -2.15 3.37 -6.13
N PHE A 72 -3.00 3.34 -5.10
CA PHE A 72 -4.17 2.48 -5.01
C PHE A 72 -5.13 2.99 -3.94
N ASP A 73 -6.43 3.07 -4.23
CA ASP A 73 -7.52 3.32 -3.27
C ASP A 73 -7.25 4.45 -2.28
N GLY A 74 -6.91 5.63 -2.82
CA GLY A 74 -6.57 6.81 -2.01
C GLY A 74 -5.16 6.82 -1.40
N PHE A 75 -4.47 5.68 -1.34
CA PHE A 75 -3.11 5.60 -0.83
C PHE A 75 -2.10 6.21 -1.82
N GLY A 76 -1.45 7.29 -1.41
CA GLY A 76 -0.32 7.88 -2.12
C GLY A 76 1.00 7.21 -1.72
N MET A 77 1.84 6.86 -2.69
CA MET A 77 3.19 6.32 -2.42
C MET A 77 4.19 7.44 -2.14
N PHE A 78 5.06 7.23 -1.15
CA PHE A 78 6.13 8.16 -0.82
C PHE A 78 7.37 7.94 -1.69
N SER A 79 7.98 9.05 -2.14
CA SER A 79 9.40 9.06 -2.48
C SER A 79 10.24 8.73 -1.24
N LEU A 80 11.44 8.16 -1.42
CA LEU A 80 12.30 7.80 -0.29
C LEU A 80 12.60 9.01 0.61
N GLN A 81 12.89 10.17 0.02
CA GLN A 81 13.18 11.39 0.76
C GLN A 81 11.97 11.85 1.59
N LEU A 82 10.76 11.83 1.01
CA LEU A 82 9.57 12.24 1.74
C LEU A 82 9.20 11.23 2.83
N GLY A 83 9.33 9.93 2.57
CA GLY A 83 9.15 8.88 3.58
C GLY A 83 10.12 9.02 4.76
N LEU A 84 11.41 9.31 4.49
CA LEU A 84 12.41 9.55 5.52
C LEU A 84 12.13 10.81 6.33
N LEU A 85 11.63 11.88 5.72
CA LEU A 85 11.17 13.08 6.44
C LEU A 85 9.94 12.78 7.31
N ARG A 86 8.96 12.04 6.76
CA ARG A 86 7.71 11.68 7.45
C ARG A 86 7.94 10.75 8.63
N LYS A 87 8.93 9.86 8.55
CA LYS A 87 9.35 8.99 9.66
C LYS A 87 9.54 9.77 10.97
N TYR A 88 10.20 10.93 10.94
CA TYR A 88 10.42 11.71 12.16
C TYR A 88 9.13 12.29 12.73
N THR A 89 8.26 12.81 11.87
CA THR A 89 6.96 13.35 12.28
C THR A 89 6.07 12.24 12.85
N LEU A 90 6.05 11.07 12.19
CA LEU A 90 5.30 9.91 12.63
C LEU A 90 5.80 9.38 13.97
N ASN A 91 7.12 9.26 14.16
CA ASN A 91 7.69 8.83 15.44
C ASN A 91 7.33 9.79 16.58
N LYS A 92 7.29 11.09 16.30
CA LYS A 92 6.85 12.10 17.28
C LYS A 92 5.37 11.91 17.63
N SER A 93 4.49 11.79 16.63
CA SER A 93 3.06 11.60 16.89
C SER A 93 2.76 10.27 17.56
N ILE A 94 3.39 9.16 17.17
CA ILE A 94 3.17 7.84 17.79
C ILE A 94 3.69 7.83 19.23
N GLY A 95 4.85 8.45 19.49
CA GLY A 95 5.42 8.56 20.84
C GLY A 95 4.45 9.19 21.84
N ASP A 96 3.63 10.14 21.39
CA ASP A 96 2.63 10.81 22.22
C ASP A 96 1.41 9.91 22.55
N PHE A 97 1.07 8.93 21.71
CA PHE A 97 -0.09 8.04 21.90
C PHE A 97 0.27 6.65 22.44
N TYR A 98 1.50 6.19 22.23
CA TYR A 98 1.91 4.81 22.46
C TYR A 98 3.33 4.72 23.08
N PRO A 99 3.50 5.07 24.37
CA PRO A 99 4.80 5.15 25.03
C PRO A 99 5.55 3.80 25.12
N LEU A 100 4.87 2.67 24.96
CA LEU A 100 5.52 1.34 24.89
C LEU A 100 6.21 1.06 23.54
N TYR A 101 6.01 1.91 22.54
CA TYR A 101 6.56 1.75 21.19
C TYR A 101 7.81 2.62 20.93
N GLU A 102 8.37 3.24 21.98
CA GLU A 102 9.58 4.11 21.99
C GLU A 102 10.89 3.50 21.44
N ARG A 103 10.84 2.33 20.78
CA ARG A 103 12.02 1.68 20.18
C ARG A 103 11.78 1.14 18.77
N ARG A 104 11.26 1.96 17.84
CA ARG A 104 11.16 1.56 16.43
C ARG A 104 11.80 2.56 15.49
N ASP A 105 13.12 2.68 15.58
CA ASP A 105 13.99 3.26 14.54
C ASP A 105 13.88 2.54 13.18
N GLY A 106 13.05 1.48 13.10
CA GLY A 106 12.86 0.61 11.96
C GLY A 106 11.63 0.83 11.10
N TRP A 107 10.77 1.82 11.33
CA TRP A 107 9.60 2.01 10.46
C TRP A 107 9.79 3.14 9.48
N LEU A 108 9.51 2.88 8.20
CA LEU A 108 9.60 3.87 7.13
C LEU A 108 8.24 3.94 6.42
N PRO A 109 7.56 5.11 6.42
CA PRO A 109 6.33 5.30 5.65
C PRO A 109 6.54 5.01 4.17
N PHE A 110 5.68 4.17 3.62
CA PHE A 110 5.69 3.76 2.22
C PHE A 110 4.45 4.24 1.48
N LEU A 111 3.25 4.02 2.05
CA LEU A 111 1.99 4.57 1.56
C LEU A 111 1.25 5.34 2.66
N GLU A 112 0.45 6.34 2.30
CA GLU A 112 -0.44 7.08 3.20
C GLU A 112 -1.81 7.37 2.57
N ASP A 113 -2.87 7.20 3.36
CA ASP A 113 -4.20 7.80 3.13
C ASP A 113 -4.81 8.26 4.45
N LYS A 114 -5.17 9.56 4.57
CA LYS A 114 -5.87 10.13 5.74
C LYS A 114 -5.31 9.66 7.10
N ALA A 115 -3.99 9.67 7.27
CA ALA A 115 -3.27 9.22 8.47
C ALA A 115 -3.33 7.70 8.78
N ASN A 116 -3.77 6.88 7.82
CA ASN A 116 -3.48 5.46 7.74
C ASN A 116 -2.19 5.25 6.93
N TYR A 117 -1.34 4.31 7.36
CA TYR A 117 -0.05 4.10 6.73
C TYR A 117 0.20 2.64 6.39
N PHE A 118 0.83 2.41 5.24
CA PHE A 118 1.67 1.22 5.06
C PHE A 118 3.11 1.58 5.39
N LEU A 119 3.72 0.85 6.33
CA LEU A 119 5.05 1.07 6.87
C LEU A 119 5.96 -0.10 6.52
N LEU A 120 7.15 0.21 6.02
CA LEU A 120 8.25 -0.74 5.87
C LEU A 120 8.91 -1.00 7.21
N ASP A 121 8.98 -2.26 7.64
CA ASP A 121 9.76 -2.66 8.82
C ASP A 121 11.23 -2.89 8.45
N THR A 122 11.96 -1.78 8.34
CA THR A 122 13.39 -1.71 8.06
C THR A 122 14.25 -2.30 9.18
N ALA A 123 13.78 -2.37 10.43
CA ALA A 123 14.53 -3.05 11.48
C ALA A 123 14.49 -4.57 11.27
N PHE A 124 13.31 -5.13 11.01
CA PHE A 124 13.17 -6.55 10.70
C PHE A 124 13.91 -6.94 9.42
N GLY A 125 13.79 -6.14 8.36
CA GLY A 125 14.48 -6.42 7.10
C GLY A 125 16.01 -6.34 7.15
N ASN A 126 16.56 -5.68 8.18
CA ASN A 126 18.00 -5.71 8.46
C ASN A 126 18.46 -6.97 9.21
N LEU A 127 17.54 -7.75 9.79
CA LEU A 127 17.83 -8.96 10.59
C LEU A 127 17.61 -10.26 9.81
N GLN A 128 16.73 -10.26 8.81
CA GLN A 128 16.42 -11.44 7.99
C GLN A 128 17.22 -11.48 6.67
N ASP A 129 16.78 -12.29 5.71
CA ASP A 129 17.35 -12.45 4.36
C ASP A 129 17.34 -11.18 3.47
N GLY A 130 17.04 -10.01 4.06
CA GLY A 130 16.91 -8.73 3.39
C GLY A 130 15.48 -8.38 2.97
N SER A 131 14.51 -9.28 3.17
CA SER A 131 13.09 -9.01 2.96
C SER A 131 12.56 -7.98 3.97
N CYS A 132 11.83 -6.98 3.49
CA CYS A 132 11.31 -5.89 4.31
C CYS A 132 9.78 -6.00 4.41
N PRO A 133 9.24 -6.49 5.54
CA PRO A 133 7.80 -6.65 5.71
C PRO A 133 7.07 -5.30 5.66
N LEU A 134 5.80 -5.37 5.27
CA LEU A 134 4.90 -4.22 5.20
C LEU A 134 3.82 -4.36 6.26
N LEU A 135 3.81 -3.39 7.18
CA LEU A 135 2.83 -3.26 8.25
C LEU A 135 1.77 -2.25 7.80
N PHE A 136 0.50 -2.52 8.13
CA PHE A 136 -0.55 -1.51 8.07
C PHE A 136 -0.73 -0.90 9.45
N LEU A 137 -0.67 0.42 9.55
CA LEU A 137 -0.95 1.19 10.77
C LEU A 137 -2.22 2.02 10.52
N PRO A 138 -3.39 1.57 10.99
CA PRO A 138 -4.61 2.36 10.93
C PRO A 138 -4.52 3.56 11.88
N HIS A 139 -5.21 4.64 11.54
CA HIS A 139 -5.26 5.84 12.38
C HIS A 139 -5.82 5.51 13.77
N GLY A 140 -5.02 5.75 14.81
CA GLY A 140 -5.39 5.46 16.21
C GLY A 140 -5.46 3.98 16.58
N GLY A 141 -4.95 3.09 15.73
CA GLY A 141 -4.90 1.64 16.00
C GLY A 141 -3.48 1.09 16.14
N ASN A 142 -3.39 -0.24 16.23
CA ASN A 142 -2.11 -0.95 16.34
C ASN A 142 -1.60 -1.37 14.95
N PRO A 143 -0.28 -1.44 14.74
CA PRO A 143 0.30 -1.95 13.50
C PRO A 143 -0.01 -3.45 13.32
N GLU A 144 -0.34 -3.84 12.10
CA GLU A 144 -0.61 -5.22 11.73
C GLU A 144 0.23 -5.63 10.53
N LEU A 145 0.83 -6.82 10.59
CA LEU A 145 1.62 -7.35 9.48
C LEU A 145 0.70 -7.81 8.34
N ARG A 146 0.76 -7.10 7.22
CA ARG A 146 -0.07 -7.38 6.03
C ARG A 146 0.72 -8.03 4.91
N PHE A 147 1.99 -7.70 4.73
CA PHE A 147 2.79 -8.32 3.67
C PHE A 147 4.15 -8.75 4.21
N ARG A 148 4.58 -9.95 3.82
CA ARG A 148 5.85 -10.52 4.32
C ARG A 148 7.08 -9.81 3.75
N SER A 149 6.95 -9.15 2.60
CA SER A 149 8.00 -8.38 1.94
C SER A 149 7.41 -7.37 0.95
N LEU A 150 8.25 -6.45 0.43
CA LEU A 150 7.84 -5.59 -0.69
C LEU A 150 7.57 -6.39 -1.95
N THR A 151 8.37 -7.42 -2.23
CA THR A 151 8.12 -8.32 -3.37
C THR A 151 6.72 -8.94 -3.28
N ALA A 152 6.37 -9.48 -2.10
CA ALA A 152 5.06 -10.10 -1.88
C ALA A 152 3.91 -9.09 -2.01
N PHE A 153 4.11 -7.85 -1.58
CA PHE A 153 3.15 -6.76 -1.77
C PHE A 153 2.88 -6.51 -3.25
N PHE A 154 3.93 -6.30 -4.07
CA PHE A 154 3.75 -6.03 -5.50
C PHE A 154 3.16 -7.23 -6.26
N ASP A 155 3.58 -8.46 -5.93
CA ASP A 155 3.01 -9.67 -6.53
C ASP A 155 1.51 -9.82 -6.18
N THR A 156 1.12 -9.54 -4.93
CA THR A 156 -0.31 -9.54 -4.55
C THR A 156 -1.11 -8.48 -5.30
N MET A 157 -0.61 -7.24 -5.39
CA MET A 157 -1.30 -6.17 -6.11
C MET A 157 -1.44 -6.47 -7.61
N HIS A 158 -0.40 -7.07 -8.21
CA HIS A 158 -0.43 -7.52 -9.60
C HIS A 158 -1.54 -8.55 -9.82
N ASP A 159 -1.58 -9.58 -8.98
CA ASP A 159 -2.57 -10.66 -9.13
C ASP A 159 -3.98 -10.16 -8.84
N TRP A 160 -4.17 -9.25 -7.87
CA TRP A 160 -5.47 -8.63 -7.67
C TRP A 160 -5.93 -7.79 -8.89
N LEU A 161 -5.04 -7.07 -9.56
CA LEU A 161 -5.39 -6.36 -10.79
C LEU A 161 -5.67 -7.33 -11.95
N ALA A 162 -4.84 -8.36 -12.13
CA ALA A 162 -5.01 -9.36 -13.19
C ALA A 162 -6.30 -10.17 -13.04
N GLU A 163 -6.75 -10.42 -11.81
CA GLU A 163 -8.00 -11.14 -11.51
C GLU A 163 -9.24 -10.21 -11.46
N GLY A 164 -9.08 -8.90 -11.67
CA GLY A 164 -10.18 -7.93 -11.60
C GLY A 164 -10.72 -7.68 -10.19
N ILE A 165 -9.95 -8.05 -9.16
CA ILE A 165 -10.21 -7.69 -7.76
C ILE A 165 -9.96 -6.19 -7.55
N LEU A 166 -8.88 -5.68 -8.16
CA LEU A 166 -8.70 -4.26 -8.40
C LEU A 166 -9.23 -3.90 -9.80
N HIS A 167 -9.81 -2.72 -9.92
CA HIS A 167 -10.31 -2.18 -11.18
C HIS A 167 -9.80 -0.75 -11.38
N VAL A 168 -9.88 -0.29 -12.63
CA VAL A 168 -9.46 1.06 -13.00
C VAL A 168 -10.71 1.91 -13.23
N GLU A 169 -10.79 3.03 -12.51
CA GLU A 169 -11.85 4.04 -12.66
C GLU A 169 -11.20 5.42 -12.75
N ASP A 170 -11.48 6.17 -13.82
CA ASP A 170 -10.92 7.52 -14.05
C ASP A 170 -9.39 7.65 -13.96
N GLY A 171 -8.67 6.56 -14.28
CA GLY A 171 -7.21 6.45 -14.19
C GLY A 171 -6.69 6.09 -12.79
N LEU A 172 -7.58 5.77 -11.86
CA LEU A 172 -7.25 5.34 -10.49
C LEU A 172 -7.43 3.84 -10.33
N LEU A 173 -6.49 3.22 -9.62
CA LEU A 173 -6.60 1.83 -9.21
C LEU A 173 -7.39 1.74 -7.90
N SER A 174 -8.55 1.10 -7.93
CA SER A 174 -9.48 1.00 -6.80
C SER A 174 -9.94 -0.45 -6.59
N LYS A 175 -10.36 -0.82 -5.38
CA LYS A 175 -10.96 -2.16 -5.18
C LYS A 175 -12.33 -2.22 -5.84
N SER A 176 -12.62 -3.34 -6.49
CA SER A 176 -13.94 -3.62 -7.05
C SER A 176 -15.00 -3.70 -5.94
N CYS A 177 -16.15 -3.06 -6.15
CA CYS A 177 -17.32 -3.18 -5.26
C CYS A 177 -17.86 -4.62 -5.19
N HIS A 178 -17.47 -5.50 -6.11
CA HIS A 178 -17.85 -6.91 -6.15
C HIS A 178 -16.79 -7.85 -5.55
N ALA A 179 -15.60 -7.36 -5.23
CA ALA A 179 -14.53 -8.18 -4.67
C ALA A 179 -14.85 -8.56 -3.22
N ARG A 180 -15.10 -9.86 -2.99
CA ARG A 180 -15.37 -10.37 -1.66
C ARG A 180 -14.08 -10.41 -0.83
N PRO A 181 -14.14 -10.15 0.49
CA PRO A 181 -12.96 -10.18 1.37
C PRO A 181 -12.16 -11.50 1.28
N GLU A 182 -12.85 -12.62 1.05
CA GLU A 182 -12.21 -13.93 0.91
C GLU A 182 -11.35 -14.02 -0.33
N GLN A 183 -11.83 -13.50 -1.46
CA GLN A 183 -11.09 -13.52 -2.72
C GLN A 183 -9.81 -12.68 -2.64
N LEU A 184 -9.89 -11.52 -1.98
CA LEU A 184 -8.71 -10.71 -1.66
C LEU A 184 -7.70 -11.51 -0.84
N ALA A 185 -8.17 -12.18 0.21
CA ALA A 185 -7.30 -12.94 1.12
C ALA A 185 -6.72 -14.21 0.48
N GLU A 186 -7.50 -14.93 -0.34
CA GLU A 186 -7.06 -16.12 -1.08
C GLU A 186 -5.88 -15.79 -2.01
N VAL A 187 -6.00 -14.71 -2.80
CA VAL A 187 -4.90 -14.26 -3.67
C VAL A 187 -3.72 -13.74 -2.85
N ALA A 188 -3.96 -12.99 -1.77
CA ALA A 188 -2.88 -12.51 -0.91
C ALA A 188 -2.09 -13.65 -0.27
N LEU A 189 -2.74 -14.76 0.09
CA LEU A 189 -2.10 -15.94 0.70
C LEU A 189 -1.10 -16.65 -0.23
N LEU A 190 -1.27 -16.56 -1.55
CA LEU A 190 -0.32 -17.10 -2.53
C LEU A 190 1.09 -16.51 -2.29
N HIS A 191 1.13 -15.22 -1.97
CA HIS A 191 2.37 -14.45 -1.77
C HIS A 191 2.67 -14.13 -0.31
N ASN A 192 1.78 -14.46 0.62
CA ASN A 192 1.92 -14.13 2.05
C ASN A 192 1.62 -15.33 2.96
N SER A 193 1.97 -16.53 2.49
CA SER A 193 1.80 -17.79 3.21
C SER A 193 2.32 -17.71 4.65
N GLY A 194 1.48 -18.08 5.62
CA GLY A 194 1.84 -18.11 7.03
C GLY A 194 1.56 -16.82 7.81
N LEU A 195 1.06 -15.76 7.17
CA LEU A 195 0.53 -14.60 7.88
C LEU A 195 -0.89 -14.91 8.38
N THR A 196 -1.06 -14.94 9.71
CA THR A 196 -2.34 -15.24 10.37
C THR A 196 -3.44 -14.29 9.90
N TYR A 197 -3.08 -13.04 9.68
CA TYR A 197 -4.01 -12.01 9.23
C TYR A 197 -4.85 -12.43 7.99
N TRP A 198 -4.20 -12.92 6.93
CA TRP A 198 -4.92 -13.36 5.73
C TRP A 198 -5.63 -14.70 5.93
N GLN A 199 -5.06 -15.58 6.76
CA GLN A 199 -5.67 -16.87 7.08
C GLN A 199 -6.99 -16.68 7.85
N ASP A 200 -7.01 -15.72 8.78
CA ASP A 200 -8.17 -15.40 9.60
C ASP A 200 -9.31 -14.85 8.72
N ILE A 201 -9.01 -14.01 7.72
CA ILE A 201 -10.04 -13.51 6.78
C ILE A 201 -10.68 -14.66 5.99
N VAL A 202 -9.89 -15.59 5.46
CA VAL A 202 -10.42 -16.78 4.78
C VAL A 202 -11.20 -17.68 5.73
N ALA A 203 -10.76 -17.82 6.99
CA ALA A 203 -11.43 -18.65 7.98
C ALA A 203 -12.75 -18.03 8.48
N CYS A 204 -12.83 -16.70 8.57
CA CYS A 204 -14.00 -15.96 9.06
C CYS A 204 -15.10 -15.75 8.00
N ALA A 205 -14.79 -16.00 6.73
CA ALA A 205 -15.65 -15.99 5.55
C ALA A 205 -17.05 -16.60 5.70
N GLY A 206 -17.22 -17.53 6.65
CA GLY A 206 -18.46 -18.27 6.86
C GLY A 206 -19.13 -18.09 8.22
N ILE A 207 -18.61 -17.25 9.12
CA ILE A 207 -19.03 -17.31 10.55
C ILE A 207 -19.51 -15.96 11.12
N VAL A 208 -19.04 -14.79 10.68
CA VAL A 208 -19.48 -13.52 11.28
C VAL A 208 -19.50 -12.36 10.27
N GLN A 209 -20.62 -11.66 10.23
CA GLN A 209 -20.78 -10.32 9.66
C GLN A 209 -20.07 -9.29 10.56
N THR A 210 -18.78 -9.50 10.82
CA THR A 210 -17.97 -8.60 11.65
C THR A 210 -17.51 -7.43 10.81
N ASP A 211 -17.56 -6.26 11.40
CA ASP A 211 -17.02 -5.01 10.89
C ASP A 211 -15.54 -5.21 10.49
N LEU A 212 -15.32 -5.50 9.21
CA LEU A 212 -14.03 -5.84 8.60
C LEU A 212 -13.29 -4.60 8.11
N SER A 213 -13.62 -3.41 8.61
CA SER A 213 -13.08 -2.08 8.23
C SER A 213 -11.54 -1.94 8.28
N GLY A 214 -10.84 -2.94 8.81
CA GLY A 214 -9.37 -3.04 8.75
C GLY A 214 -8.78 -3.71 7.50
N LEU A 215 -9.59 -4.43 6.70
CA LEU A 215 -9.26 -4.85 5.32
C LEU A 215 -10.31 -4.43 4.28
N VAL A 216 -11.52 -4.18 4.74
CA VAL A 216 -12.56 -3.52 3.98
C VAL A 216 -12.17 -2.07 4.04
N LEU A 217 -11.55 -1.65 2.95
CA LEU A 217 -11.15 -0.29 2.65
C LEU A 217 -11.92 0.75 3.43
N ALA A 218 -11.20 1.73 3.94
CA ALA A 218 -11.81 2.95 4.42
C ALA A 218 -12.61 3.59 3.27
N ASN A 219 -13.89 3.26 3.18
CA ASN A 219 -15.03 4.02 2.68
C ASN A 219 -16.26 3.11 2.60
N ASP A 220 -17.12 3.22 3.62
CA ASP A 220 -18.55 3.21 3.35
C ASP A 220 -18.82 4.39 2.40
N VAL A 221 -18.97 4.08 1.12
CA VAL A 221 -19.72 4.95 0.20
C VAL A 221 -20.93 4.14 -0.19
N ASP A 222 -22.10 4.62 0.23
CA ASP A 222 -23.41 4.16 -0.20
C ASP A 222 -23.40 3.93 -1.72
N CYS A 223 -23.30 2.66 -2.12
CA CYS A 223 -23.74 2.26 -3.44
C CYS A 223 -25.26 2.26 -3.40
N GLU A 224 -25.89 3.43 -3.56
CA GLU A 224 -27.31 3.46 -3.89
C GLU A 224 -27.51 2.66 -5.19
N PRO A 225 -28.50 1.74 -5.23
CA PRO A 225 -28.85 1.11 -6.49
C PRO A 225 -29.40 2.19 -7.42
N VAL A 226 -28.78 2.35 -8.58
CA VAL A 226 -29.35 3.08 -9.70
C VAL A 226 -30.62 2.37 -10.12
N ASP A 227 -31.75 2.84 -9.59
CA ASP A 227 -33.07 2.35 -9.97
C ASP A 227 -33.44 2.98 -11.32
N ASN A 228 -33.04 2.28 -12.39
CA ASN A 228 -33.55 2.51 -13.73
C ASN A 228 -35.02 2.11 -13.78
N ASN A 229 -35.92 3.02 -13.44
CA ASN A 229 -37.32 2.95 -13.85
C ASN A 229 -37.77 4.24 -14.53
N VAL A 230 -37.48 4.30 -15.83
CA VAL A 230 -38.33 5.00 -16.77
C VAL A 230 -39.63 4.21 -16.91
N SER A 231 -40.71 4.72 -16.33
CA SER A 231 -42.05 4.49 -16.88
C SER A 231 -42.94 5.68 -16.54
N GLY A 232 -43.43 6.33 -17.59
CA GLY A 232 -43.97 7.68 -17.51
C GLY A 232 -45.36 7.79 -16.92
N LYS A 233 -45.77 9.05 -16.71
CA LYS A 233 -47.07 9.54 -17.13
C LYS A 233 -47.06 11.06 -17.28
N ILE A 234 -47.72 11.44 -18.36
CA ILE A 234 -47.91 12.76 -18.95
C ILE A 234 -49.03 13.50 -18.20
N ALA A 235 -48.90 14.84 -18.12
CA ALA A 235 -49.92 15.89 -17.90
C ALA A 235 -50.71 15.84 -16.57
N GLU A 236 -51.13 16.95 -15.95
CA GLU A 236 -51.37 18.35 -16.36
C GLU A 236 -50.82 19.33 -15.32
#